data_AF-A0A4D4N485-F1
#
_entry.id   AF-A0A4D4N485-F1
#
_cell.length_a   1.000
_cell.length_b   1.000
_cell.length_c   1.000
_cell.angle_alpha   90.00
_cell.angle_beta   90.00
_cell.angle_gamma   90.00
#
_symmetry.space_group_name_H-M   'P 1'
#
loop_
_entity.id
_entity.type
_entity.pdbx_description
1 polymer ?
#
loop_
_entity_poly.entity_id
_entity_poly.type
_entity_poly.pdbx_seq_one_letter_code
_entity_poly.pdbx_strand_id
1 'polypeptide(L)' 'MRTATGRPLVAQAFLGVITLSRPLSTLVKPEVLFAVLRGPRRSPLAGPPLTPEERKAVLTAKEPSGTQAAG' A
#
# COMPACT_ATOMS: atom_id res chain seq x y z
N MET A 1 -2.93 7.98 -3.19
CA MET A 1 -2.01 7.22 -4.07
C MET A 1 -2.73 6.03 -4.67
N ARG A 2 -3.13 6.06 -5.95
CA ARG A 2 -3.83 4.92 -6.58
C ARG A 2 -2.87 4.02 -7.37
N THR A 3 -1.98 4.60 -8.18
CA THR A 3 -1.01 3.83 -8.96
C THR A 3 0.18 3.35 -8.12
N ALA A 4 0.66 4.19 -7.18
CA ALA A 4 1.80 3.84 -6.34
C ALA A 4 1.53 2.65 -5.42
N THR A 5 0.30 2.45 -4.95
CA THR A 5 -0.07 1.29 -4.11
C THR A 5 -0.59 0.11 -4.93
N GLY A 6 -1.07 0.36 -6.17
CA GLY A 6 -1.61 -0.67 -7.05
C GLY A 6 -0.60 -1.32 -8.00
N ARG A 7 0.64 -0.81 -8.10
CA ARG A 7 1.65 -1.31 -9.04
C ARG A 7 3.04 -1.41 -8.36
N PRO A 8 3.59 -2.63 -8.17
CA PRO A 8 4.81 -2.84 -7.39
C PRO A 8 6.01 -2.00 -7.84
N LEU A 9 6.19 -1.83 -9.16
CA LEU A 9 7.26 -1.02 -9.72
C LEU A 9 7.18 0.45 -9.24
N VAL A 10 5.98 1.04 -9.29
CA VAL A 10 5.75 2.43 -8.87
C VAL A 10 5.82 2.54 -7.35
N ALA A 11 5.34 1.53 -6.63
CA ALA A 11 5.44 1.43 -5.17
C ALA A 11 6.89 1.49 -4.69
N GLN A 12 7.76 0.68 -5.31
CA GLN A 12 9.17 0.61 -4.94
C GLN A 12 9.91 1.93 -5.23
N ALA A 13 9.63 2.55 -6.39
CA ALA A 13 10.18 3.87 -6.73
C ALA A 13 9.74 4.95 -5.73
N PHE A 14 8.46 4.97 -5.40
CA PHE A 14 7.89 5.91 -4.44
C PHE A 14 8.45 5.71 -3.03
N LEU A 15 8.40 4.48 -2.51
CA LEU A 15 8.92 4.14 -1.19
C LEU A 15 10.40 4.49 -1.08
N GLY A 16 11.21 4.11 -2.06
CA GLY A 16 12.64 4.42 -2.06
C GLY A 16 12.94 5.92 -1.97
N VAL A 17 12.09 6.79 -2.53
CA VAL A 17 12.25 8.25 -2.41
C VAL A 17 11.79 8.75 -1.05
N ILE A 18 10.62 8.33 -0.56
CA ILE A 18 10.11 8.84 0.73
C ILE A 18 10.92 8.32 1.92
N THR A 19 11.57 7.16 1.78
CA THR A 19 12.52 6.63 2.77
C THR A 19 13.94 7.14 2.55
N LEU A 20 14.16 8.06 1.61
CA LEU A 20 15.46 8.63 1.23
C LEU A 20 16.52 7.58 0.83
N SER A 21 16.10 6.36 0.52
CA SER A 21 16.99 5.28 0.06
C SER A 21 17.37 5.42 -1.41
N ARG A 22 16.64 6.25 -2.16
CA ARG A 22 16.84 6.52 -3.59
C ARG A 22 16.61 8.00 -3.92
N PRO A 23 17.28 8.55 -4.95
CA PRO A 23 17.09 9.93 -5.37
C PRO A 23 15.73 10.14 -6.04
N LEU A 24 15.24 11.39 -5.99
CA LEU A 24 13.99 11.85 -6.63
C LEU A 24 13.92 11.53 -8.13
N SER A 25 15.07 11.49 -8.82
CA SER A 25 15.16 11.13 -10.24
C SER A 25 14.60 9.74 -10.56
N THR A 26 14.50 8.86 -9.56
CA THR A 26 13.86 7.54 -9.72
C THR A 26 12.38 7.65 -10.12
N LEU A 27 11.68 8.73 -9.75
CA LEU A 27 10.27 8.94 -10.10
C LEU A 27 10.03 9.33 -11.55
N VAL A 28 11.05 9.87 -12.23
CA VAL A 28 10.96 10.31 -13.63
C VAL A 28 11.55 9.29 -14.61
N LYS A 29 11.92 8.10 -14.13
CA LYS A 29 12.35 7.01 -15.01
C LYS A 29 11.23 6.65 -15.99
N PRO A 30 11.53 6.39 -17.28
CA PRO A 30 10.52 6.15 -18.30
C PRO A 30 9.49 5.08 -17.89
N GLU A 31 9.94 3.96 -17.34
CA GLU A 31 9.08 2.86 -16.92
C GLU A 31 8.13 3.24 -15.77
N VAL A 32 8.56 4.12 -14.85
CA VAL A 32 7.72 4.66 -13.77
C VAL A 32 6.73 5.67 -14.34
N LEU A 33 7.19 6.57 -15.20
CA LEU A 33 6.38 7.60 -15.84
C LEU A 33 5.24 6.98 -16.67
N PHE A 34 5.57 6.03 -17.55
CA PHE A 34 4.57 5.32 -18.35
C PHE A 34 3.60 4.52 -17.49
N ALA A 35 4.06 3.90 -16.39
CA ALA A 35 3.18 3.19 -15.47
C ALA A 35 2.20 4.13 -14.75
N VAL A 36 2.65 5.33 -14.38
CA VAL A 36 1.80 6.37 -13.77
C VAL A 36 0.78 6.89 -14.78
N LEU A 37 1.21 7.23 -16.00
CA LEU A 37 0.33 7.70 -17.07
C LEU A 37 -0.73 6.67 -17.47
N ARG A 38 -0.36 5.39 -17.52
CA ARG A 38 -1.31 4.30 -17.77
C ARG A 38 -2.34 4.14 -16.65
N GLY A 39 -2.05 4.65 -15.46
CA GLY A 39 -2.93 4.62 -14.32
C GLY A 39 -2.98 3.27 -13.58
N PRO A 40 -3.87 3.15 -12.58
CA PRO A 40 -4.04 1.95 -11.78
C PRO A 40 -4.54 0.78 -12.65
N ARG A 41 -3.99 -0.42 -12.45
CA ARG A 41 -4.45 -1.62 -13.18
C ARG A 41 -5.79 -2.17 -12.71
N ARG A 42 -6.12 -1.91 -11.45
CA ARG A 42 -7.34 -2.43 -10.81
C ARG A 42 -8.36 -1.32 -10.75
N SER A 43 -9.60 -1.67 -11.08
CA SER A 43 -10.74 -0.78 -10.88
C SER A 43 -10.81 -0.35 -9.41
N PRO A 44 -11.19 0.90 -9.12
CA PRO A 44 -11.46 1.34 -7.77
C PRO A 44 -12.49 0.41 -7.10
N LEU A 45 -12.33 0.20 -5.80
CA LEU A 45 -13.36 -0.47 -5.00
C LEU A 45 -14.66 0.33 -5.08
N ALA A 46 -15.77 -0.35 -5.37
CA ALA A 46 -17.10 0.27 -5.46
C ALA A 46 -17.71 0.60 -4.09
N GLY A 47 -17.11 0.08 -3.02
CA GLY A 47 -17.57 0.27 -1.65
C GLY A 47 -16.44 0.06 -0.66
N PRO A 48 -16.76 -0.05 0.63
CA PRO A 48 -15.76 -0.30 1.65
C PRO A 48 -15.04 -1.63 1.41
N PRO A 49 -13.74 -1.73 1.76
CA PRO A 49 -12.92 -2.91 1.44
C PRO A 49 -13.28 -4.16 2.26
N LEU A 50 -13.88 -3.97 3.43
CA LEU A 50 -14.33 -5.05 4.31
C LEU A 50 -15.84 -5.20 4.22
N THR A 51 -16.33 -6.44 4.14
CA THR A 51 -17.76 -6.73 4.30
C THR A 51 -18.24 -6.35 5.71
N PRO A 52 -19.56 -6.20 5.93
CA PRO A 52 -20.10 -5.94 7.26
C PRO A 52 -19.66 -6.99 8.31
N GLU A 53 -19.60 -8.25 7.91
CA GLU A 53 -19.21 -9.39 8.74
C GLU A 53 -17.73 -9.34 9.10
N GLU A 54 -16.87 -9.12 8.10
CA GLU A 54 -15.42 -8.94 8.30
C GLU A 54 -15.12 -7.74 9.21
N ARG A 55 -15.84 -6.64 9.00
CA ARG A 55 -15.69 -5.45 9.83
C ARG A 55 -16.11 -5.71 11.28
N LYS A 56 -17.21 -6.45 11.49
CA LYS A 56 -17.64 -6.85 12.83
C LYS A 56 -16.58 -7.71 13.51
N ALA A 57 -15.96 -8.65 12.79
CA ALA A 57 -14.91 -9.51 13.32
C ALA A 57 -13.67 -8.70 13.78
N VAL A 58 -13.22 -7.72 12.98
CA VAL A 58 -12.05 -6.88 13.34
C VAL A 58 -12.35 -5.99 14.55
N LEU A 59 -13.54 -5.39 14.62
CA LEU A 59 -13.90 -4.48 15.71
C LEU A 59 -14.22 -5.20 17.03
N THR A 60 -14.51 -6.49 16.97
CA THR A 60 -14.81 -7.32 18.16
C THR A 60 -13.66 -8.23 18.56
N ALA A 61 -12.60 -8.31 17.74
CA ALA A 61 -11.39 -9.03 18.07
C ALA A 61 -10.73 -8.40 19.31
N LYS A 62 -10.71 -9.17 20.40
CA LYS A 62 -9.92 -8.84 21.60
C LYS A 62 -8.44 -8.89 21.21
N GLU A 63 -7.68 -7.84 21.55
CA GLU A 63 -6.22 -7.86 21.33
C GLU A 63 -5.65 -9.14 21.95
N PRO A 64 -4.80 -9.89 21.22
CA PRO A 64 -4.10 -11.00 21.84
C PRO A 64 -3.26 -10.41 22.97
N SER A 65 -3.65 -10.73 24.21
CA SER A 65 -2.95 -10.34 25.41
C SER A 65 -1.49 -10.74 25.23
N GLY A 66 -0.62 -9.73 25.09
CA GLY A 66 0.79 -9.92 24.81
C GLY A 66 1.36 -10.96 25.76
N THR A 67 1.97 -12.00 25.19
CA THR A 67 2.86 -12.89 25.92
C THR A 67 3.92 -12.01 26.58
N GLN A 68 3.76 -11.90 27.89
CA GLN A 68 4.65 -11.28 28.84
C GLN A 68 6.08 -11.77 28.61
N ALA A 69 7.02 -10.83 28.69
CA ALA A 69 8.45 -11.09 28.72
C ALA A 69 8.78 -12.27 29.63
N ALA A 70 9.63 -13.18 29.15
CA ALA A 70 10.32 -14.14 30.00
C ALA A 70 11.80 -14.18 29.58
N GLY A 71 12.61 -13.55 30.45
CA GLY A 71 13.89 -14.07 30.97
C GLY A 71 14.99 -14.39 29.99
#